data_AF-H3DQ80-F1
#
_entry.id   AF-H3DQ80-F1
#
_cell.length_a   1.000
_cell.length_b   1.000
_cell.length_c   1.000
_cell.angle_alpha   90.00
_cell.angle_beta   90.00
_cell.angle_gamma   90.00
#
_symmetry.space_group_name_H-M   'P 1'
#
loop_
_entity.id
_entity.type
_entity.pdbx_description
1 polymer ?
#
loop_
_entity_poly.entity_id
_entity_poly.type
_entity_poly.pdbx_seq_one_letter_code
_entity_poly.pdbx_strand_id
1 'polypeptide(L)'
;QDGMTPLMHAAYRGRTEVCRLLLQRGADVNCHQHEYGYTALMFAALSGKTDIASMMLDEGAETEPVNSVGRTAAQMAAFVGQHDCVTLINNFFSRARLEVFTRPQGQEQEARLPPKLAGPLHKIIMTTNLNPVKMVLLVKEQPLLVDVAALEKCYRVMDLLCEQCVKQEDMNEVLALKMHYISCVLQKCLASLRKRDDQLDGLLQMLLRGRERDGFPQNQERFVRDCLRRFPYCEATLLQQLLRSAAPLETGDRPTAFSVLTQALTGQVAFVDADYCATCGERGADRKCSLCQSVIYCSSRCQKLHWSTHQKMC
;
A
#
# COMPACT_ATOMS: atom_id res chain seq x y z
N GLN A 1 -11.60 -37.73 9.78
CA GLN A 1 -12.25 -36.52 9.24
C GLN A 1 -11.34 -35.39 9.65
N ASP A 2 -10.64 -34.80 8.69
CA ASP A 2 -9.44 -33.99 8.95
C ASP A 2 -9.79 -32.54 9.36
N GLY A 3 -11.06 -32.29 9.67
CA GLY A 3 -11.59 -30.97 10.05
C GLY A 3 -11.61 -29.93 8.92
N MET A 4 -11.25 -30.31 7.68
CA MET A 4 -11.23 -29.40 6.53
C MET A 4 -12.64 -28.98 6.11
N THR A 5 -12.91 -27.67 6.14
CA THR A 5 -14.20 -27.12 5.70
C THR A 5 -14.27 -26.98 4.18
N PRO A 6 -15.47 -26.89 3.58
CA PRO A 6 -15.62 -26.57 2.16
C PRO A 6 -14.92 -25.27 1.75
N LEU A 7 -14.92 -24.25 2.63
CA LEU A 7 -14.27 -22.96 2.38
C LEU A 7 -12.75 -23.12 2.35
N MET A 8 -12.16 -23.87 3.29
CA MET A 8 -10.73 -24.20 3.28
C MET A 8 -10.33 -24.92 1.99
N HIS A 9 -11.13 -25.91 1.57
CA HIS A 9 -10.84 -26.66 0.34
C HIS A 9 -10.92 -25.78 -0.90
N ALA A 10 -11.96 -24.94 -1.01
CA ALA A 10 -12.11 -23.99 -2.12
C ALA A 10 -10.94 -23.00 -2.18
N ALA A 11 -10.49 -22.50 -1.03
CA ALA A 11 -9.37 -21.58 -0.92
C ALA A 11 -8.05 -22.22 -1.37
N TYR A 12 -7.76 -23.41 -0.87
CA TYR A 12 -6.58 -24.17 -1.27
C TYR A 12 -6.55 -24.45 -2.77
N ARG A 13 -7.71 -24.76 -3.37
CA ARG A 13 -7.86 -25.04 -4.81
C ARG A 13 -7.96 -23.78 -5.68
N GLY A 14 -7.98 -22.58 -5.11
CA GLY A 14 -8.11 -21.33 -5.89
C GLY A 14 -9.47 -21.14 -6.55
N ARG A 15 -10.56 -21.62 -5.93
CA ARG A 15 -11.92 -21.54 -6.48
C ARG A 15 -12.62 -20.28 -5.97
N THR A 16 -12.23 -19.11 -6.48
CA THR A 16 -12.70 -17.79 -6.03
C THR A 16 -14.22 -17.67 -5.94
N GLU A 17 -14.97 -18.12 -6.96
CA GLU A 17 -16.44 -18.07 -6.95
C GLU A 17 -17.08 -19.01 -5.93
N VAL A 18 -16.45 -20.15 -5.65
CA VAL A 18 -16.93 -21.08 -4.61
C VAL A 18 -16.67 -20.48 -3.22
N CYS A 19 -15.51 -19.88 -2.99
CA CYS A 19 -15.24 -19.16 -1.74
C CYS A 19 -16.28 -18.05 -1.50
N ARG A 20 -16.54 -17.23 -2.53
CA ARG A 20 -17.55 -16.17 -2.47
C ARG A 20 -18.93 -16.70 -2.10
N LEU A 21 -19.37 -17.76 -2.78
CA LEU A 21 -20.66 -18.40 -2.51
C LEU A 21 -20.73 -18.92 -1.07
N LEU A 22 -19.69 -19.58 -0.58
CA LEU A 22 -19.66 -20.15 0.76
C LEU A 22 -19.73 -19.06 1.84
N LEU A 23 -18.95 -17.99 1.69
CA LEU A 23 -18.96 -16.84 2.61
C LEU A 23 -20.34 -16.16 2.63
N GLN A 24 -20.96 -15.95 1.46
CA GLN A 24 -22.34 -15.42 1.37
C GLN A 24 -23.39 -16.31 2.03
N ARG A 25 -23.11 -17.61 2.22
CA ARG A 25 -23.99 -18.57 2.91
C ARG A 25 -23.63 -18.73 4.39
N GLY A 26 -22.78 -17.86 4.93
CA GLY A 26 -22.42 -17.84 6.35
C GLY A 26 -21.36 -18.87 6.74
N ALA A 27 -20.51 -19.30 5.79
CA ALA A 27 -19.35 -20.11 6.16
C ALA A 27 -18.46 -19.33 7.13
N ASP A 28 -18.09 -19.95 8.25
CA ASP A 28 -17.17 -19.37 9.22
C ASP A 28 -15.76 -19.25 8.62
N VAL A 29 -15.36 -18.01 8.32
CA VAL A 29 -14.05 -17.68 7.75
C VAL A 29 -12.90 -17.98 8.71
N ASN A 30 -13.17 -17.94 10.02
CA ASN A 30 -12.22 -18.15 11.10
C ASN A 30 -12.27 -19.57 11.67
N CYS A 31 -12.99 -20.49 11.01
CA CYS A 31 -13.02 -21.87 11.43
C CYS A 31 -11.59 -22.42 11.57
N HIS A 32 -11.28 -22.93 12.76
CA HIS A 32 -9.94 -23.39 13.16
C HIS A 32 -9.95 -24.87 13.59
N GLN A 33 -10.97 -25.63 13.18
CA GLN A 33 -11.17 -27.04 13.58
C GLN A 33 -10.42 -28.06 12.70
N HIS A 34 -9.66 -27.60 11.70
CA HIS A 34 -8.77 -28.45 10.91
C HIS A 34 -7.78 -29.18 11.83
N GLU A 35 -7.41 -30.43 11.54
CA GLU A 35 -6.58 -31.27 12.42
C GLU A 35 -5.23 -30.64 12.82
N TYR A 36 -4.69 -29.79 11.95
CA TYR A 36 -3.46 -29.03 12.17
C TYR A 36 -3.70 -27.52 12.45
N GLY A 37 -4.92 -27.09 12.75
CA GLY A 37 -5.24 -25.68 13.03
C GLY A 37 -5.10 -24.75 11.83
N TYR A 38 -5.35 -25.23 10.61
CA TYR A 38 -5.35 -24.36 9.43
C TYR A 38 -6.68 -23.62 9.31
N THR A 39 -6.62 -22.30 9.09
CA THR A 39 -7.77 -21.49 8.70
C THR A 39 -7.90 -21.42 7.18
N ALA A 40 -9.03 -20.91 6.70
CA ALA A 40 -9.22 -20.67 5.27
C ALA A 40 -8.17 -19.68 4.72
N LEU A 41 -7.83 -18.63 5.49
CA LEU A 41 -6.80 -17.65 5.12
C LEU A 41 -5.42 -18.29 4.97
N MET A 42 -5.05 -19.22 5.87
CA MET A 42 -3.77 -19.95 5.75
C MET A 42 -3.70 -20.77 4.45
N PHE A 43 -4.79 -21.43 4.05
CA PHE A 43 -4.84 -22.16 2.78
C PHE A 43 -4.75 -21.23 1.56
N ALA A 44 -5.44 -20.10 1.57
CA ALA A 44 -5.33 -19.10 0.50
C ALA A 44 -3.90 -18.55 0.37
N ALA A 45 -3.28 -18.23 1.51
CA ALA A 45 -1.92 -17.72 1.61
C ALA A 45 -0.87 -18.74 1.12
N LEU A 46 -1.00 -20.01 1.53
CA LEU A 46 -0.16 -21.11 1.06
C LEU A 46 -0.25 -21.31 -0.46
N SER A 47 -1.46 -21.24 -1.01
CA SER A 47 -1.72 -21.45 -2.44
C SER A 47 -1.42 -20.21 -3.30
N GLY A 48 -0.95 -19.11 -2.71
CA GLY A 48 -0.65 -17.85 -3.41
C GLY A 48 -1.89 -17.18 -4.02
N LYS A 49 -3.08 -17.45 -3.47
CA LYS A 49 -4.36 -16.94 -3.99
C LYS A 49 -4.69 -15.61 -3.33
N THR A 50 -3.97 -14.57 -3.73
CA THR A 50 -4.06 -13.22 -3.16
C THR A 50 -5.48 -12.63 -3.24
N ASP A 51 -6.22 -12.92 -4.31
CA ASP A 51 -7.62 -12.53 -4.48
C ASP A 51 -8.55 -13.18 -3.43
N ILE A 52 -8.36 -14.47 -3.18
CA ILE A 52 -9.10 -15.22 -2.16
C ILE A 52 -8.69 -14.76 -0.75
N ALA A 53 -7.39 -14.56 -0.50
CA ALA A 53 -6.91 -14.02 0.76
C ALA A 53 -7.51 -12.64 1.06
N SER A 54 -7.59 -11.75 0.06
CA SER A 54 -8.24 -10.44 0.19
C SER A 54 -9.71 -10.59 0.53
N MET A 55 -10.42 -11.50 -0.15
CA MET A 55 -11.84 -11.77 0.14
C MET A 55 -12.05 -12.26 1.57
N MET A 56 -11.19 -13.15 2.07
CA MET A 56 -11.27 -13.64 3.44
C MET A 56 -11.04 -12.53 4.46
N LEU A 57 -10.04 -11.69 4.24
CA LEU A 57 -9.76 -10.54 5.10
C LEU A 57 -10.92 -9.53 5.10
N ASP A 58 -11.54 -9.28 3.94
CA ASP A 58 -12.75 -8.44 3.83
C ASP A 58 -13.94 -9.02 4.61
N GLU A 59 -14.06 -10.35 4.68
CA GLU A 59 -15.06 -11.07 5.49
C GLU A 59 -14.65 -11.25 6.96
N GLY A 60 -13.57 -10.60 7.42
CA GLY A 60 -13.15 -10.59 8.82
C GLY A 60 -12.25 -11.74 9.24
N ALA A 61 -11.51 -12.34 8.31
CA ALA A 61 -10.49 -13.32 8.66
C ALA A 61 -9.43 -12.73 9.60
N GLU A 62 -9.15 -13.43 10.70
CA GLU A 62 -8.11 -13.08 11.64
C GLU A 62 -6.73 -13.43 11.09
N THR A 63 -5.75 -12.54 11.29
CA THR A 63 -4.37 -12.68 10.78
C THR A 63 -3.42 -13.37 11.76
N GLU A 64 -3.74 -13.28 13.05
CA GLU A 64 -2.90 -13.72 14.17
C GLU A 64 -3.06 -15.20 14.59
N PRO A 65 -4.15 -15.93 14.30
CA PRO A 65 -4.22 -17.35 14.62
C PRO A 65 -3.05 -18.11 14.03
N VAL A 66 -2.51 -19.04 14.82
CA VAL A 66 -1.38 -19.89 14.45
C VAL A 66 -1.81 -21.34 14.32
N ASN A 67 -1.24 -22.04 13.35
CA ASN A 67 -1.48 -23.48 13.17
C ASN A 67 -0.67 -24.31 14.19
N SER A 68 -0.72 -25.64 14.07
CA SER A 68 -0.03 -26.58 14.97
C SER A 68 1.51 -26.45 14.99
N VAL A 69 2.10 -25.74 14.03
CA VAL A 69 3.54 -25.43 14.00
C VAL A 69 3.86 -23.99 14.43
N GLY A 70 2.88 -23.29 15.01
CA GLY A 70 3.05 -21.94 15.55
C GLY A 70 3.20 -20.86 14.46
N ARG A 71 2.63 -21.06 13.27
CA ARG A 71 2.75 -20.11 12.15
C ARG A 71 1.43 -19.45 11.77
N THR A 72 1.48 -18.14 11.55
CA THR A 72 0.36 -17.34 11.00
C THR A 72 0.23 -17.51 9.49
N ALA A 73 -0.88 -17.05 8.91
CA ALA A 73 -1.10 -17.11 7.46
C ALA A 73 0.00 -16.37 6.66
N ALA A 74 0.43 -15.18 7.12
CA ALA A 74 1.51 -14.44 6.49
C ALA A 74 2.86 -15.20 6.56
N GLN A 75 3.17 -15.82 7.70
CA GLN A 75 4.39 -16.61 7.86
C GLN A 75 4.37 -17.88 6.98
N MET A 76 3.21 -18.51 6.82
CA MET A 76 3.02 -19.62 5.89
C MET A 76 3.25 -19.19 4.44
N ALA A 77 2.66 -18.06 4.00
CA ALA A 77 2.93 -17.49 2.67
C ALA A 77 4.41 -17.16 2.45
N ALA A 78 5.07 -16.57 3.46
CA ALA A 78 6.49 -16.26 3.38
C ALA A 78 7.36 -17.51 3.19
N PHE A 79 7.03 -18.61 3.89
CA PHE A 79 7.76 -19.87 3.80
C PHE A 79 7.74 -20.49 2.38
N VAL A 80 6.65 -20.30 1.65
CA VAL A 80 6.51 -20.79 0.26
C VAL A 80 6.76 -19.70 -0.80
N GLY A 81 7.26 -18.53 -0.40
CA GLY A 81 7.62 -17.43 -1.32
C GLY A 81 6.44 -16.65 -1.90
N GLN A 82 5.25 -16.72 -1.30
CA GLN A 82 4.03 -16.03 -1.76
C GLN A 82 4.00 -14.58 -1.27
N HIS A 83 4.95 -13.77 -1.73
CA HIS A 83 5.19 -12.40 -1.25
C HIS A 83 3.98 -11.46 -1.40
N ASP A 84 3.15 -11.64 -2.43
CA ASP A 84 1.96 -10.82 -2.62
C ASP A 84 0.91 -11.09 -1.52
N CYS A 85 0.76 -12.35 -1.08
CA CYS A 85 -0.08 -12.70 0.06
C CYS A 85 0.49 -12.16 1.38
N VAL A 86 1.81 -12.27 1.59
CA VAL A 86 2.48 -11.69 2.78
C VAL A 86 2.22 -10.19 2.86
N THR A 87 2.45 -9.48 1.75
CA THR A 87 2.28 -8.04 1.67
C THR A 87 0.83 -7.66 1.91
N LEU A 88 -0.12 -8.34 1.28
CA LEU A 88 -1.55 -8.11 1.46
C LEU A 88 -1.97 -8.27 2.93
N ILE A 89 -1.63 -9.42 3.55
CA ILE A 89 -2.05 -9.73 4.92
C ILE A 89 -1.45 -8.72 5.90
N ASN A 90 -0.15 -8.45 5.81
CA ASN A 90 0.54 -7.54 6.73
C ASN A 90 0.11 -6.07 6.56
N ASN A 91 -0.37 -5.68 5.38
CA ASN A 91 -0.81 -4.31 5.08
C ASN A 91 -2.33 -4.16 5.04
N PHE A 92 -3.08 -5.19 5.44
CA PHE A 92 -4.53 -5.18 5.33
C PHE A 92 -5.14 -4.11 6.25
N PHE A 93 -6.01 -3.30 5.66
CA PHE A 93 -6.80 -2.31 6.38
C PHE A 93 -8.27 -2.55 6.04
N SER A 94 -9.05 -2.99 7.04
CA SER A 94 -10.45 -3.29 6.79
C SER A 94 -11.24 -2.04 6.43
N ARG A 95 -12.13 -2.17 5.44
CA ARG A 95 -12.98 -1.06 5.02
C ARG A 95 -13.89 -0.58 6.16
N ALA A 96 -14.36 -1.49 7.00
CA ALA A 96 -15.16 -1.19 8.18
C ALA A 96 -14.48 -0.17 9.12
N ARG A 97 -13.15 -0.26 9.31
CA ARG A 97 -12.39 0.70 10.13
C ARG A 97 -12.42 2.11 9.54
N LEU A 98 -12.45 2.26 8.22
CA LEU A 98 -12.59 3.56 7.56
C LEU A 98 -14.03 4.08 7.62
N GLU A 99 -15.01 3.18 7.52
CA GLU A 99 -16.43 3.54 7.48
C GLU A 99 -16.92 4.18 8.79
N VAL A 100 -16.23 3.97 9.92
CA VAL A 100 -16.51 4.68 11.18
C VAL A 100 -16.40 6.21 11.01
N PHE A 101 -15.52 6.69 10.12
CA PHE A 101 -15.37 8.13 9.84
C PHE A 101 -16.46 8.69 8.92
N THR A 102 -17.28 7.81 8.32
CA THR A 102 -18.37 8.20 7.41
C THR A 102 -19.66 8.56 8.10
N ARG A 103 -19.69 8.42 9.43
CA ARG A 103 -20.80 8.79 10.30
C ARG A 103 -20.32 9.86 11.29
N PRO A 104 -21.18 10.80 11.71
CA PRO A 104 -20.82 11.74 12.78
C PRO A 104 -20.50 10.97 14.07
N GLN A 105 -19.48 11.43 14.80
CA GLN A 105 -19.02 10.80 16.03
C GLN A 105 -19.18 11.75 17.23
N GLY A 106 -19.69 11.23 18.35
CA GLY A 106 -19.85 12.00 19.58
C GLY A 106 -20.76 13.22 19.40
N GLN A 107 -20.21 14.43 19.60
CA GLN A 107 -20.92 15.71 19.47
C GLN A 107 -20.77 16.35 18.07
N GLU A 108 -20.10 15.69 17.12
CA GLU A 108 -19.91 16.24 15.78
C GLU A 108 -21.23 16.24 14.99
N GLN A 109 -21.51 17.34 14.28
CA GLN A 109 -22.69 17.46 13.42
C GLN A 109 -22.48 16.85 12.03
N GLU A 110 -21.23 16.79 11.56
CA GLU A 110 -20.87 16.24 10.25
C GLU A 110 -19.93 15.04 10.37
N ALA A 111 -20.01 14.13 9.41
CA ALA A 111 -19.02 13.07 9.26
C ALA A 111 -17.65 13.64 8.86
N ARG A 112 -16.59 13.12 9.49
CA ARG A 112 -15.19 13.46 9.20
C ARG A 112 -14.79 13.08 7.77
N LEU A 113 -15.40 12.03 7.21
CA LEU A 113 -15.22 11.58 5.84
C LEU A 113 -16.58 11.46 5.14
N PRO A 114 -16.81 12.08 3.96
CA PRO A 114 -17.99 11.81 3.17
C PRO A 114 -18.06 10.32 2.77
N PRO A 115 -19.22 9.64 2.86
CA PRO A 115 -19.34 8.20 2.53
C PRO A 115 -18.83 7.83 1.13
N LYS A 116 -19.05 8.72 0.15
CA LYS A 116 -18.56 8.57 -1.23
C LYS A 116 -17.03 8.52 -1.35
N LEU A 117 -16.29 9.05 -0.37
CA LEU A 117 -14.82 9.03 -0.35
C LEU A 117 -14.24 7.78 0.32
N ALA A 118 -15.04 6.99 1.04
CA ALA A 118 -14.54 5.79 1.73
C ALA A 118 -13.93 4.78 0.75
N GLY A 119 -14.62 4.46 -0.35
CA GLY A 119 -14.10 3.55 -1.37
C GLY A 119 -12.78 4.03 -2.00
N PRO A 120 -12.73 5.25 -2.55
CA PRO A 120 -11.49 5.80 -3.11
C PRO A 120 -10.32 5.89 -2.13
N LEU A 121 -10.57 6.33 -0.89
CA LEU A 121 -9.53 6.45 0.12
C LEU A 121 -9.06 5.08 0.61
N HIS A 122 -9.96 4.12 0.79
CA HIS A 122 -9.63 2.73 1.10
C HIS A 122 -8.73 2.11 0.03
N LYS A 123 -9.00 2.37 -1.26
CA LYS A 123 -8.14 1.93 -2.37
C LYS A 123 -6.71 2.49 -2.26
N ILE A 124 -6.57 3.76 -1.86
CA ILE A 124 -5.26 4.38 -1.62
C ILE A 124 -4.56 3.70 -0.42
N ILE A 125 -5.28 3.48 0.67
CA ILE A 125 -4.75 2.80 1.87
C ILE A 125 -4.28 1.38 1.56
N MET A 126 -5.04 0.64 0.76
CA MET A 126 -4.71 -0.75 0.39
C MET A 126 -3.60 -0.86 -0.64
N THR A 127 -3.20 0.24 -1.29
CA THR A 127 -2.08 0.23 -2.25
C THR A 127 -0.77 -0.07 -1.52
N THR A 128 0.05 -0.96 -2.11
CA THR A 128 1.37 -1.35 -1.59
C THR A 128 2.50 -0.56 -2.27
N ASN A 129 2.27 -0.12 -3.51
CA ASN A 129 3.16 0.77 -4.24
C ASN A 129 3.04 2.22 -3.73
N LEU A 130 3.91 2.59 -2.79
CA LEU A 130 3.96 3.94 -2.22
C LEU A 130 4.83 4.93 -3.02
N ASN A 131 5.17 4.61 -4.27
CA ASN A 131 5.90 5.56 -5.11
C ASN A 131 5.14 6.90 -5.18
N PRO A 132 5.80 8.06 -4.93
CA PRO A 132 5.11 9.35 -4.93
C PRO A 132 4.30 9.60 -6.21
N VAL A 133 4.84 9.24 -7.37
CA VAL A 133 4.16 9.42 -8.67
C VAL A 133 2.93 8.50 -8.76
N LYS A 134 3.02 7.23 -8.34
CA LYS A 134 1.85 6.33 -8.31
C LYS A 134 0.75 6.89 -7.42
N MET A 135 1.09 7.35 -6.23
CA MET A 135 0.13 7.88 -5.26
C MET A 135 -0.57 9.14 -5.80
N VAL A 136 0.18 10.05 -6.44
CA VAL A 136 -0.41 11.23 -7.10
C VAL A 136 -1.30 10.83 -8.28
N LEU A 137 -0.91 9.82 -9.07
CA LEU A 137 -1.74 9.30 -10.16
C LEU A 137 -3.07 8.73 -9.64
N LEU A 138 -3.08 8.01 -8.52
CA LEU A 138 -4.30 7.49 -7.89
C LEU A 138 -5.25 8.62 -7.46
N VAL A 139 -4.73 9.73 -6.94
CA VAL A 139 -5.52 10.92 -6.60
C VAL A 139 -6.06 11.57 -7.88
N LYS A 140 -5.19 11.81 -8.87
CA LYS A 140 -5.55 12.45 -10.15
C LYS A 140 -6.65 11.68 -10.91
N GLU A 141 -6.59 10.36 -10.89
CA GLU A 141 -7.53 9.49 -11.63
C GLU A 141 -8.92 9.42 -11.00
N GLN A 142 -9.09 9.90 -9.77
CA GLN A 142 -10.35 9.86 -9.06
C GLN A 142 -10.99 11.26 -9.01
N PRO A 143 -12.09 11.51 -9.74
CA PRO A 143 -12.76 12.82 -9.75
C PRO A 143 -13.17 13.34 -8.37
N LEU A 144 -13.47 12.44 -7.43
CA LEU A 144 -13.84 12.83 -6.07
C LEU A 144 -12.65 13.31 -5.21
N LEU A 145 -11.41 12.93 -5.56
CA LEU A 145 -10.21 13.25 -4.78
C LEU A 145 -9.45 14.48 -5.30
N VAL A 146 -9.79 14.98 -6.49
CA VAL A 146 -9.25 16.25 -7.01
C VAL A 146 -10.00 17.47 -6.47
N ASP A 147 -11.13 17.27 -5.79
CA ASP A 147 -11.81 18.33 -5.04
C ASP A 147 -11.03 18.70 -3.77
N VAL A 148 -10.74 20.00 -3.59
CA VAL A 148 -9.90 20.52 -2.50
C VAL A 148 -10.50 20.21 -1.12
N ALA A 149 -11.81 20.36 -0.95
CA ALA A 149 -12.47 20.13 0.34
C ALA A 149 -12.53 18.63 0.68
N ALA A 150 -12.82 17.78 -0.32
CA ALA A 150 -12.82 16.33 -0.18
C ALA A 150 -11.42 15.81 0.19
N LEU A 151 -10.38 16.25 -0.52
CA LEU A 151 -9.00 15.84 -0.27
C LEU A 151 -8.51 16.31 1.11
N GLU A 152 -8.97 17.48 1.55
CA GLU A 152 -8.71 17.98 2.91
C GLU A 152 -9.30 17.07 3.99
N LYS A 153 -10.54 16.62 3.82
CA LYS A 153 -11.14 15.62 4.73
C LYS A 153 -10.36 14.29 4.69
N CYS A 154 -9.91 13.83 3.52
CA CYS A 154 -9.13 12.60 3.38
C CYS A 154 -7.81 12.62 4.15
N TYR A 155 -6.96 13.66 4.00
CA TYR A 155 -5.67 13.67 4.70
C TYR A 155 -5.84 13.81 6.22
N ARG A 156 -6.85 14.56 6.70
CA ARG A 156 -7.15 14.65 8.13
C ARG A 156 -7.54 13.30 8.73
N VAL A 157 -8.29 12.48 7.98
CA VAL A 157 -8.60 11.10 8.39
C VAL A 157 -7.33 10.24 8.42
N MET A 158 -6.39 10.44 7.50
CA MET A 158 -5.09 9.75 7.55
C MET A 158 -4.28 10.14 8.78
N ASP A 159 -4.27 11.41 9.17
CA ASP A 159 -3.60 11.86 10.41
C ASP A 159 -4.22 11.19 11.65
N LEU A 160 -5.56 11.12 11.72
CA LEU A 160 -6.26 10.44 12.80
C LEU A 160 -5.98 8.92 12.83
N LEU A 161 -5.95 8.27 11.67
CA LEU A 161 -5.62 6.85 11.59
C LEU A 161 -4.17 6.57 12.00
N CYS A 162 -3.24 7.45 11.63
CA CYS A 162 -1.86 7.39 12.09
C CYS A 162 -1.80 7.43 13.61
N GLU A 163 -2.46 8.40 14.23
CA GLU A 163 -2.53 8.54 15.69
C GLU A 163 -3.18 7.32 16.37
N GLN A 164 -4.27 6.80 15.80
CA GLN A 164 -4.91 5.58 16.30
C GLN A 164 -3.98 4.37 16.25
N CYS A 165 -3.19 4.19 15.19
CA CYS A 165 -2.25 3.07 15.08
C CYS A 165 -1.12 3.15 16.12
N VAL A 166 -0.77 4.35 16.58
CA VAL A 166 0.26 4.54 17.62
C VAL A 166 -0.30 4.39 19.03
N LYS A 167 -1.55 4.79 19.27
CA LYS A 167 -2.19 4.73 20.59
C LYS A 167 -2.73 3.34 20.97
N GLN A 168 -2.77 2.39 20.04
CA GLN A 168 -3.17 1.00 20.34
C GLN A 168 -2.14 0.32 21.25
N GLU A 169 -2.61 -0.61 22.11
CA GLU A 169 -1.74 -1.35 23.04
C GLU A 169 -0.57 -2.03 22.32
N ASP A 170 -0.87 -2.63 21.17
CA ASP A 170 0.12 -3.11 20.21
C ASP A 170 0.33 -2.05 19.11
N MET A 171 1.30 -1.15 19.31
CA MET A 171 1.63 -0.11 18.33
C MET A 171 1.95 -0.73 16.97
N ASN A 172 1.10 -0.47 15.97
CA ASN A 172 1.36 -0.89 14.60
C ASN A 172 2.18 0.18 13.86
N GLU A 173 3.50 0.19 14.09
CA GLU A 173 4.43 1.19 13.54
C GLU A 173 4.37 1.27 12.01
N VAL A 174 4.28 0.12 11.35
CA VAL A 174 4.26 0.00 9.88
C VAL A 174 3.01 0.69 9.32
N LEU A 175 1.84 0.40 9.89
CA LEU A 175 0.58 0.98 9.47
C LEU A 175 0.52 2.47 9.80
N ALA A 176 1.00 2.88 10.98
CA ALA A 176 1.10 4.29 11.37
C ALA A 176 1.95 5.10 10.38
N LEU A 177 3.13 4.60 10.05
CA LEU A 177 4.02 5.21 9.07
C LEU A 177 3.36 5.31 7.68
N LYS A 178 2.65 4.25 7.28
CA LYS A 178 1.89 4.23 6.03
C LYS A 178 0.83 5.32 5.99
N MET A 179 0.01 5.44 7.04
CA MET A 179 -1.04 6.48 7.14
C MET A 179 -0.43 7.88 7.10
N HIS A 180 0.65 8.11 7.84
CA HIS A 180 1.39 9.38 7.80
C HIS A 180 1.93 9.71 6.41
N TYR A 181 2.55 8.73 5.74
CA TYR A 181 3.09 8.95 4.40
C TYR A 181 1.98 9.26 3.39
N ILE A 182 0.86 8.52 3.43
CA ILE A 182 -0.32 8.82 2.61
C ILE A 182 -0.81 10.24 2.91
N SER A 183 -0.95 10.62 4.18
CA SER A 183 -1.32 11.99 4.58
C SER A 183 -0.39 13.03 3.95
N CYS A 184 0.93 12.84 4.01
CA CYS A 184 1.90 13.75 3.41
C CYS A 184 1.72 13.89 1.89
N VAL A 185 1.44 12.79 1.18
CA VAL A 185 1.16 12.82 -0.27
C VAL A 185 -0.14 13.57 -0.56
N LEU A 186 -1.21 13.31 0.19
CA LEU A 186 -2.49 13.99 0.01
C LEU A 186 -2.37 15.50 0.30
N GLN A 187 -1.62 15.89 1.35
CA GLN A 187 -1.29 17.28 1.64
C GLN A 187 -0.51 17.94 0.49
N LYS A 188 0.44 17.21 -0.13
CA LYS A 188 1.19 17.72 -1.28
C LYS A 188 0.28 17.92 -2.50
N CYS A 189 -0.62 16.99 -2.77
CA CYS A 189 -1.63 17.12 -3.82
C CYS A 189 -2.54 18.32 -3.57
N LEU A 190 -3.02 18.48 -2.34
CA LEU A 190 -3.86 19.61 -1.92
C LEU A 190 -3.16 20.95 -2.13
N ALA A 191 -1.88 21.05 -1.75
CA ALA A 191 -1.08 22.25 -1.94
C ALA A 191 -0.89 22.61 -3.43
N SER A 192 -0.82 21.62 -4.32
CA SER A 192 -0.77 21.84 -5.77
C SER A 192 -2.13 22.27 -6.34
N LEU A 193 -3.23 21.61 -5.96
CA LEU A 193 -4.58 21.97 -6.40
C LEU A 193 -4.96 23.40 -5.98
N ARG A 194 -4.59 23.83 -4.77
CA ARG A 194 -4.78 25.21 -4.30
C ARG A 194 -4.03 26.25 -5.13
N LYS A 195 -2.96 25.85 -5.83
CA LYS A 195 -2.18 26.71 -6.74
C LYS A 195 -2.72 26.71 -8.18
N ARG A 196 -3.92 26.17 -8.43
CA ARG A 196 -4.54 25.99 -9.76
C ARG A 196 -3.78 25.04 -10.68
N ASP A 197 -3.11 24.03 -10.11
CA ASP A 197 -2.67 22.86 -10.86
C ASP A 197 -3.88 21.93 -11.02
N ASP A 198 -4.81 22.31 -11.91
CA ASP A 198 -6.19 21.79 -11.98
C ASP A 198 -6.29 20.27 -12.12
N GLN A 199 -5.19 19.57 -12.43
CA GLN A 199 -5.14 18.12 -12.50
C GLN A 199 -3.83 17.49 -11.99
N LEU A 200 -3.06 18.17 -11.13
CA LEU A 200 -1.80 17.66 -10.56
C LEU A 200 -0.69 17.37 -11.60
N ASP A 201 -0.80 17.88 -12.83
CA ASP A 201 0.20 17.63 -13.87
C ASP A 201 1.52 18.34 -13.56
N GLY A 202 1.45 19.55 -13.01
CA GLY A 202 2.62 20.27 -12.54
C GLY A 202 3.33 19.52 -11.42
N LEU A 203 2.58 18.95 -10.47
CA LEU A 203 3.12 18.10 -9.42
C LEU A 203 3.80 16.83 -9.98
N LEU A 204 3.15 16.13 -10.91
CA LEU A 204 3.71 14.94 -11.55
C LEU A 204 5.02 15.25 -12.30
N GLN A 205 5.05 16.32 -13.09
CA GLN A 205 6.27 16.73 -13.80
C GLN A 205 7.38 17.14 -12.83
N MET A 206 7.03 17.81 -11.73
CA MET A 206 8.01 18.15 -10.69
C MET A 206 8.60 16.88 -10.05
N LEU A 207 7.78 15.89 -9.70
CA LEU A 207 8.25 14.63 -9.11
C LEU A 207 9.08 13.78 -10.09
N LEU A 208 8.71 13.79 -11.37
CA LEU A 208 9.41 13.03 -12.41
C LEU A 208 10.70 13.69 -12.89
N ARG A 209 10.93 14.96 -12.58
CA ARG A 209 12.14 15.67 -12.99
C ARG A 209 13.39 15.00 -12.41
N GLY A 210 14.17 14.39 -13.30
CA GLY A 210 15.47 13.80 -13.00
C GLY A 210 16.58 14.85 -12.87
N ARG A 211 17.62 14.49 -12.13
CA ARG A 211 18.91 15.21 -12.10
C ARG A 211 19.57 15.17 -13.49
N GLU A 212 20.26 16.24 -13.86
CA GLU A 212 20.84 16.39 -15.20
C GLU A 212 21.96 15.38 -15.53
N ARG A 213 22.65 14.84 -14.52
CA ARG A 213 23.78 13.92 -14.73
C ARG A 213 23.35 12.48 -15.03
N ASP A 214 22.33 11.99 -14.34
CA ASP A 214 22.02 10.55 -14.24
C ASP A 214 20.51 10.25 -14.31
N GLY A 215 19.67 11.28 -14.41
CA GLY A 215 18.21 11.12 -14.40
C GLY A 215 17.62 10.77 -13.03
N PHE A 216 18.41 10.78 -11.94
CA PHE A 216 17.94 10.40 -10.61
C PHE A 216 16.75 11.26 -10.16
N PRO A 217 15.62 10.68 -9.68
CA PRO A 217 14.41 11.41 -9.31
C PRO A 217 14.57 12.12 -7.96
N GLN A 218 15.41 13.15 -7.91
CA GLN A 218 15.81 13.87 -6.70
C GLN A 218 14.62 14.46 -5.93
N ASN A 219 13.58 14.90 -6.65
CA ASN A 219 12.39 15.47 -6.02
C ASN A 219 11.54 14.42 -5.30
N GLN A 220 11.47 13.18 -5.81
CA GLN A 220 10.83 12.07 -5.11
C GLN A 220 11.62 11.73 -3.85
N GLU A 221 12.95 11.59 -3.97
CA GLU A 221 13.82 11.26 -2.83
C GLU A 221 13.72 12.31 -1.72
N ARG A 222 13.81 13.60 -2.07
CA ARG A 222 13.65 14.69 -1.13
C ARG A 222 12.28 14.67 -0.46
N PHE A 223 11.22 14.46 -1.23
CA PHE A 223 9.86 14.40 -0.70
C PHE A 223 9.71 13.25 0.31
N VAL A 224 10.18 12.04 -0.01
CA VAL A 224 10.10 10.89 0.91
C VAL A 224 10.88 11.17 2.20
N ARG A 225 12.12 11.69 2.09
CA ARG A 225 12.92 12.07 3.26
C ARG A 225 12.24 13.13 4.13
N ASP A 226 11.65 14.15 3.51
CA ASP A 226 10.90 15.19 4.23
C ASP A 226 9.69 14.60 4.96
N CYS A 227 8.98 13.62 4.36
CA CYS A 227 7.86 12.92 5.00
C CYS A 227 8.32 12.11 6.21
N LEU A 228 9.39 11.32 6.05
CA LEU A 228 9.95 10.50 7.14
C LEU A 228 10.39 11.37 8.32
N ARG A 229 11.05 12.52 8.07
CA ARG A 229 11.47 13.46 9.13
C ARG A 229 10.29 14.12 9.86
N ARG A 230 9.14 14.25 9.20
CA ARG A 230 7.91 14.81 9.79
C ARG A 230 7.06 13.76 10.51
N PHE A 231 7.46 12.48 10.53
CA PHE A 231 6.71 11.46 11.24
C PHE A 231 6.72 11.79 12.74
N PRO A 232 5.55 12.02 13.36
CA PRO A 232 5.48 12.67 14.68
C PRO A 232 5.96 11.79 15.84
N TYR A 233 6.21 10.51 15.60
CA TYR A 233 6.55 9.52 16.62
C TYR A 233 8.00 9.06 16.47
N CYS A 234 8.94 9.91 16.89
CA CYS A 234 10.39 9.68 16.80
C CYS A 234 10.91 8.50 17.63
N GLU A 235 10.11 8.01 18.57
CA GLU A 235 10.42 6.84 19.40
C GLU A 235 10.10 5.51 18.70
N ALA A 236 9.39 5.54 17.57
CA ALA A 236 9.08 4.34 16.79
C ALA A 236 10.38 3.67 16.29
N THR A 237 10.56 2.41 16.65
CA THR A 237 11.79 1.64 16.37
C THR A 237 12.07 1.54 14.86
N LEU A 238 11.02 1.37 14.07
CA LEU A 238 11.04 1.35 12.62
C LEU A 238 11.54 2.68 12.06
N LEU A 239 10.99 3.81 12.52
CA LEU A 239 11.44 5.13 12.08
C LEU A 239 12.93 5.33 12.39
N GLN A 240 13.38 4.95 13.57
CA GLN A 240 14.78 5.06 13.95
C GLN A 240 15.69 4.22 13.04
N GLN A 241 15.28 2.99 12.70
CA GLN A 241 16.00 2.14 11.74
C GLN A 241 16.02 2.77 10.34
N LEU A 242 14.88 3.29 9.87
CA LEU A 242 14.74 3.97 8.58
C LEU A 242 15.68 5.19 8.51
N LEU A 243 15.64 6.06 9.52
CA LEU A 243 16.48 7.26 9.59
C LEU A 243 17.97 6.89 9.68
N ARG A 244 18.36 5.89 10.47
CA ARG A 244 19.78 5.46 10.56
C ARG A 244 20.31 4.95 9.22
N SER A 245 19.48 4.22 8.47
CA SER A 245 19.89 3.70 7.15
C SER A 245 19.98 4.78 6.07
N ALA A 246 19.13 5.80 6.12
CA ALA A 246 19.02 6.83 5.07
C ALA A 246 19.77 8.14 5.37
N ALA A 247 19.95 8.51 6.65
CA ALA A 247 20.53 9.79 7.06
C ALA A 247 22.00 10.01 6.65
N PRO A 248 22.92 9.03 6.71
CA PRO A 248 24.33 9.27 6.38
C PRO A 248 24.60 9.32 4.87
N LEU A 249 23.61 9.00 4.03
CA LEU A 249 23.78 8.84 2.59
C LEU A 249 23.48 10.13 1.85
N GLU A 250 24.34 10.45 0.87
CA GLU A 250 24.06 11.54 -0.06
C GLU A 250 22.80 11.25 -0.87
N THR A 251 22.13 12.30 -1.33
CA THR A 251 20.93 12.13 -2.14
C THR A 251 21.28 11.46 -3.46
N GLY A 252 20.85 10.22 -3.67
CA GLY A 252 21.19 9.44 -4.86
C GLY A 252 21.91 8.13 -4.56
N ASP A 253 22.52 8.02 -3.39
CA ASP A 253 23.18 6.78 -2.95
C ASP A 253 22.15 5.73 -2.54
N ARG A 254 22.56 4.46 -2.65
CA ARG A 254 21.73 3.32 -2.23
C ARG A 254 22.01 2.94 -0.77
N PRO A 255 20.99 2.48 -0.01
CA PRO A 255 19.57 2.48 -0.37
C PRO A 255 18.95 3.89 -0.40
N THR A 256 18.00 4.12 -1.31
CA THR A 256 17.26 5.38 -1.38
C THR A 256 16.19 5.43 -0.30
N ALA A 257 15.77 6.61 0.15
CA ALA A 257 14.71 6.71 1.16
C ALA A 257 13.42 6.01 0.73
N PHE A 258 13.12 6.03 -0.59
CA PHE A 258 12.00 5.28 -1.15
C PHE A 258 12.17 3.75 -1.02
N SER A 259 13.36 3.20 -1.30
CA SER A 259 13.60 1.76 -1.14
C SER A 259 13.50 1.34 0.31
N VAL A 260 14.02 2.15 1.23
CA VAL A 260 13.96 1.84 2.67
C VAL A 260 12.50 1.91 3.16
N LEU A 261 11.72 2.92 2.76
CA LEU A 261 10.28 2.99 3.07
C LEU A 261 9.51 1.78 2.54
N THR A 262 9.78 1.37 1.29
CA THR A 262 9.11 0.22 0.67
C THR A 262 9.43 -1.07 1.41
N GLN A 263 10.70 -1.27 1.78
CA GLN A 263 11.17 -2.43 2.53
C GLN A 263 10.54 -2.52 3.93
N ALA A 264 10.36 -1.39 4.61
CA ALA A 264 9.68 -1.35 5.90
C ALA A 264 8.21 -1.82 5.82
N LEU A 265 7.53 -1.56 4.69
CA LEU A 265 6.11 -1.88 4.50
C LEU A 265 5.89 -3.29 3.94
N THR A 266 6.75 -3.72 3.03
CA THR A 266 6.59 -4.98 2.29
C THR A 266 7.45 -6.12 2.87
N GLY A 267 8.34 -5.80 3.81
CA GLY A 267 9.32 -6.73 4.37
C GLY A 267 10.57 -6.86 3.48
N GLN A 268 11.55 -7.63 3.97
CA GLN A 268 12.72 -8.00 3.19
C GLN A 268 12.35 -9.09 2.18
N VAL A 269 12.45 -8.77 0.90
CA VAL A 269 12.31 -9.75 -0.18
C VAL A 269 13.70 -10.08 -0.71
N ALA A 270 14.19 -11.28 -0.40
CA ALA A 270 15.54 -11.71 -0.79
C ALA A 270 15.69 -11.90 -2.31
N PHE A 271 14.60 -12.26 -3.00
CA PHE A 271 14.57 -12.50 -4.44
C PHE A 271 13.34 -11.83 -5.05
N VAL A 272 13.56 -10.76 -5.81
CA VAL A 272 12.51 -10.08 -6.56
C VAL A 272 12.78 -10.29 -8.04
N ASP A 273 12.16 -11.31 -8.63
CA ASP A 273 12.18 -11.53 -10.08
C ASP A 273 11.02 -10.73 -10.71
N ALA A 274 11.13 -9.40 -10.68
CA ALA A 274 10.14 -8.52 -11.28
C ALA A 274 10.75 -7.18 -11.71
N ASP A 275 10.40 -6.78 -12.93
CA ASP A 275 10.69 -5.46 -13.46
C ASP A 275 9.72 -4.42 -12.89
N TYR A 276 10.25 -3.21 -12.63
CA TYR A 276 9.50 -2.09 -12.09
C TYR A 276 9.38 -0.96 -13.09
N CYS A 277 8.21 -0.33 -13.15
CA CYS A 277 8.00 0.82 -14.00
C CYS A 277 8.87 2.00 -13.55
N ALA A 278 9.68 2.54 -14.45
CA ALA A 278 10.54 3.69 -14.14
C ALA A 278 9.77 4.97 -13.76
N THR A 279 8.50 5.08 -14.14
CA THR A 279 7.66 6.26 -13.87
C THR A 279 6.98 6.20 -12.50
N CYS A 280 6.31 5.09 -12.21
CA CYS A 280 5.42 4.97 -11.05
C CYS A 280 5.79 3.80 -10.13
N GLY A 281 6.89 3.09 -10.38
CA GLY A 281 7.33 1.98 -9.56
C GLY A 281 6.39 0.76 -9.55
N GLU A 282 5.45 0.67 -10.49
CA GLU A 282 4.56 -0.49 -10.58
C GLU A 282 5.34 -1.77 -10.88
N ARG A 283 5.08 -2.84 -10.13
CA ARG A 283 5.69 -4.16 -10.32
C ARG A 283 5.12 -4.85 -11.57
N GLY A 284 5.93 -5.63 -12.26
CA GLY A 284 5.52 -6.37 -13.45
C GLY A 284 5.43 -5.49 -14.70
N ALA A 285 6.29 -4.46 -14.78
CA ALA A 285 6.39 -3.65 -15.99
C ALA A 285 7.03 -4.46 -17.13
N ASP A 286 6.46 -4.41 -18.32
CA ASP A 286 6.87 -5.26 -19.45
C ASP A 286 7.16 -4.47 -20.75
N ARG A 287 6.83 -3.17 -20.79
CA ARG A 287 6.99 -2.34 -21.99
C ARG A 287 8.33 -1.61 -21.97
N LYS A 288 9.28 -2.08 -22.77
CA LYS A 288 10.59 -1.44 -22.94
C LYS A 288 10.51 -0.19 -23.82
N CYS A 289 11.35 0.80 -23.54
CA CYS A 289 11.56 1.93 -24.43
C CYS A 289 12.02 1.43 -25.80
N SER A 290 11.34 1.83 -26.87
CA SER A 290 11.63 1.35 -28.23
C SER A 290 13.03 1.72 -28.71
N LEU A 291 13.61 2.81 -28.21
CA LEU A 291 14.92 3.32 -28.63
C LEU A 291 16.08 2.62 -27.90
N CYS A 292 16.13 2.72 -26.57
CA CYS A 292 17.26 2.21 -25.80
C CYS A 292 17.07 0.81 -25.22
N GLN A 293 15.83 0.31 -25.17
CA GLN A 293 15.46 -0.97 -24.55
C GLN A 293 15.83 -1.14 -23.06
N SER A 294 16.39 -0.11 -22.42
CA SER A 294 16.91 -0.16 -21.04
C SER A 294 15.87 0.22 -19.99
N VAL A 295 14.96 1.15 -20.32
CA VAL A 295 13.92 1.62 -19.40
C VAL A 295 12.60 0.89 -19.68
N ILE A 296 11.91 0.45 -18.61
CA ILE A 296 10.69 -0.35 -18.68
C ILE A 296 9.52 0.40 -18.04
N TYR A 297 8.33 0.25 -18.63
CA TYR A 297 7.10 0.93 -18.26
C TYR A 297 5.94 -0.06 -18.12
N CYS A 298 5.01 0.19 -17.19
CA CYS A 298 3.78 -0.61 -17.09
C CYS A 298 2.72 -0.22 -18.13
N SER A 299 2.85 0.95 -18.75
CA SER A 299 1.88 1.45 -19.73
C SER A 299 2.47 2.53 -20.62
N SER A 300 1.87 2.73 -21.80
CA SER A 300 2.21 3.85 -22.69
C SER A 300 1.95 5.21 -22.05
N ARG A 301 1.02 5.30 -21.09
CA ARG A 301 0.79 6.52 -20.31
C ARG A 301 1.99 6.86 -19.44
N CYS A 302 2.54 5.87 -18.71
CA CYS A 302 3.74 6.07 -17.89
C CYS A 302 4.94 6.47 -18.75
N GLN A 303 5.13 5.81 -19.89
CA GLN A 303 6.16 6.19 -20.86
C GLN A 303 6.04 7.66 -21.29
N LYS A 304 4.84 8.11 -21.69
CA LYS A 304 4.59 9.51 -22.08
C LYS A 304 4.87 10.49 -20.95
N LEU A 305 4.46 10.17 -19.72
CA LEU A 305 4.67 11.03 -18.55
C LEU A 305 6.16 11.21 -18.22
N HIS A 306 6.95 10.14 -18.33
CA HIS A 306 8.38 10.16 -18.01
C HIS A 306 9.27 10.63 -19.18
N TRP A 307 8.74 10.67 -20.40
CA TRP A 307 9.49 10.94 -21.61
C TRP A 307 10.32 12.22 -21.55
N SER A 308 9.78 13.31 -20.98
CA SER A 308 10.48 14.59 -20.84
C SER A 308 11.82 14.50 -20.10
N THR A 309 11.92 13.58 -19.13
CA THR A 309 13.13 13.29 -18.37
C THR A 309 13.96 12.22 -19.08
N HIS A 310 13.33 11.13 -19.51
CA HIS A 310 14.02 10.01 -20.12
C HIS A 310 14.73 10.38 -21.43
N GLN A 311 14.12 11.18 -22.30
CA GLN A 311 14.65 11.52 -23.62
C GLN A 311 16.05 12.17 -23.58
N LYS A 312 16.40 12.80 -22.45
CA LYS A 312 17.72 13.42 -22.25
C LYS A 312 18.83 12.40 -21.98
N MET A 313 18.44 11.19 -21.56
CA MET A 313 19.31 10.10 -21.11
C MET A 313 19.09 8.81 -21.92
N CYS A 314 18.21 8.86 -22.92
CA CYS A 314 17.80 7.69 -23.70
C CYS A 314 18.93 7.23 -24.63
#